data_AF-A0A3Q7SMV7-F1
#
_entry.id   AF-A0A3Q7SMV7-F1
#
_cell.length_a   1.000
_cell.length_b   1.000
_cell.length_c   1.000
_cell.angle_alpha   90.00
_cell.angle_beta   90.00
_cell.angle_gamma   90.00
#
_symmetry.space_group_name_H-M   'P 1'
#
loop_
_entity.id
_entity.type
_entity.pdbx_description
1 polymer ?
#
loop_
_entity_poly.entity_id
_entity_poly.type
_entity_poly.pdbx_seq_one_letter_code
_entity_poly.pdbx_strand_id
1 'polypeptide(L)'
;MAKLDVEEGAAGAPGHPPANGYLLVPGGEPPGKLGAEPQNGPKAGCLTLNGVSRDSLAAAVQALDRPRTPLAPEEETQTRLLPGGPGEETPGAKGARGPQTALSARRFVVLLIFSLYSLVNAFQWIQYSIISNVFRDFYRVSFLHIDWLSMVYMLAYVPLIFPATWLLDTRGLRLTALLGSGLNCLGAWVKCGSVQQHLFWVTMLGQCLCSVAQVFILGLPSRIASVWFGPKEVSTACATAVLGNQLGTAVGFLLPPVLVPNTQNNTDLLECNISTMFYGTSSIATFLCLLTVIAFKEKPPYPPSKAQAVLQNSPPAKYSYKKSIRNLFKNIPFVLLLITYGIMTGAFYSVSTLLNQMILMYYEGEEVNAGRIGLTLVVAGMVGSILCGLWLDHTKTYKQTTLVVYILSFLGMVVFTFTLDLGYIIIVFITGGVLGFFMTGYLPLGFEFAVEITYPESEGTSSGLLNASAQIFGILFTLAQGKLTSDYGPKAGNIFLCIWMFLGIILTALIKSDLKRHNINIGIANGDIKAVPVEDSPTDQESKTMMMSKQSESAI
;
A
#
# COMPACT_ATOMS: atom_id res chain seq x y z
N MET A 1 -21.87 -58.92 43.21
CA MET A 1 -21.54 -58.24 44.48
C MET A 1 -21.72 -56.76 44.24
N ALA A 2 -22.92 -56.22 44.50
CA ALA A 2 -23.32 -55.46 45.71
C ALA A 2 -22.65 -54.05 45.70
N LYS A 3 -23.31 -52.91 45.44
CA LYS A 3 -24.58 -52.28 45.88
C LYS A 3 -24.60 -51.94 47.38
N LEU A 4 -24.62 -50.63 47.70
CA LEU A 4 -25.23 -49.90 48.83
C LEU A 4 -24.81 -48.40 48.65
N ASP A 5 -25.68 -47.47 48.27
CA ASP A 5 -26.80 -46.82 49.00
C ASP A 5 -26.31 -45.56 49.77
N VAL A 6 -26.69 -44.33 49.40
CA VAL A 6 -27.96 -43.57 49.66
C VAL A 6 -27.94 -42.84 51.02
N GLU A 7 -28.02 -41.51 50.99
CA GLU A 7 -29.03 -40.67 51.68
C GLU A 7 -28.73 -39.18 51.33
N GLU A 8 -29.56 -38.39 50.64
CA GLU A 8 -30.93 -37.90 50.89
C GLU A 8 -30.97 -36.58 51.69
N GLY A 9 -31.76 -35.63 51.17
CA GLY A 9 -31.93 -34.29 51.72
C GLY A 9 -32.76 -33.39 50.79
N ALA A 10 -34.03 -33.74 50.58
CA ALA A 10 -35.05 -32.91 49.93
C ALA A 10 -36.07 -32.41 50.97
N ALA A 11 -36.51 -31.16 50.83
CA ALA A 11 -37.81 -30.54 51.22
C ALA A 11 -37.58 -29.07 51.64
N GLY A 12 -38.35 -28.07 51.22
CA GLY A 12 -39.56 -28.05 50.41
C GLY A 12 -40.00 -26.61 50.10
N ALA A 13 -40.83 -26.47 49.05
CA ALA A 13 -41.74 -25.35 48.88
C ALA A 13 -43.12 -25.75 49.45
N PRO A 14 -43.96 -24.78 49.86
CA PRO A 14 -45.20 -24.58 49.09
C PRO A 14 -45.77 -23.15 49.09
N GLY A 15 -46.55 -22.80 48.05
CA GLY A 15 -47.73 -21.92 48.19
C GLY A 15 -47.84 -20.67 47.30
N HIS A 16 -48.62 -20.77 46.21
CA HIS A 16 -49.49 -19.69 45.63
C HIS A 16 -50.80 -19.59 46.46
N PRO A 17 -51.82 -18.68 46.25
CA PRO A 17 -52.14 -17.62 45.24
C PRO A 17 -52.70 -16.30 45.93
N PRO A 18 -53.51 -15.34 45.37
CA PRO A 18 -54.27 -15.29 44.10
C PRO A 18 -54.32 -13.94 43.31
N ALA A 19 -55.12 -13.99 42.24
CA ALA A 19 -55.38 -13.04 41.17
C ALA A 19 -56.28 -11.83 41.52
N ASN A 20 -56.17 -10.77 40.70
CA ASN A 20 -57.17 -9.77 40.25
C ASN A 20 -56.39 -8.56 39.69
N GLY A 21 -56.74 -7.85 38.62
CA GLY A 21 -57.91 -7.79 37.77
C GLY A 21 -57.75 -6.59 36.81
N TYR A 22 -58.42 -6.69 35.67
CA TYR A 22 -58.54 -5.75 34.55
C TYR A 22 -59.02 -4.33 34.91
N LEU A 23 -58.72 -3.35 34.04
CA LEU A 23 -59.57 -2.22 33.58
C LEU A 23 -58.69 -1.33 32.65
N LEU A 24 -59.13 -0.67 31.57
CA LEU A 24 -60.28 -0.73 30.66
C LEU A 24 -59.94 0.25 29.51
N VAL A 25 -60.24 -0.10 28.26
CA VAL A 25 -60.33 0.83 27.12
C VAL A 25 -61.68 1.58 27.21
N PRO A 26 -61.79 2.84 26.74
CA PRO A 26 -62.50 3.09 25.49
C PRO A 26 -61.82 4.22 24.67
N GLY A 27 -61.76 4.27 23.35
CA GLY A 27 -62.48 3.58 22.29
C GLY A 27 -62.54 4.55 21.08
N GLY A 28 -62.61 4.02 19.84
CA GLY A 28 -63.10 4.80 18.68
C GLY A 28 -62.13 5.01 17.51
N GLU A 29 -62.02 3.98 16.67
CA GLU A 29 -61.63 3.99 15.24
C GLU A 29 -62.77 4.58 14.34
N PRO A 30 -62.69 4.66 12.99
CA PRO A 30 -61.81 5.40 12.06
C PRO A 30 -62.69 6.13 10.97
N PRO A 31 -62.44 6.07 9.64
CA PRO A 31 -61.49 6.77 8.76
C PRO A 31 -62.17 7.72 7.73
N GLY A 32 -61.42 8.58 7.02
CA GLY A 32 -62.02 9.38 5.94
C GLY A 32 -61.04 10.12 5.02
N LYS A 33 -61.22 9.92 3.70
CA LYS A 33 -60.44 10.43 2.56
C LYS A 33 -60.59 11.94 2.30
N LEU A 34 -59.66 12.43 1.44
CA LEU A 34 -59.86 13.38 0.33
C LEU A 34 -59.68 14.88 0.59
N GLY A 35 -58.81 15.51 -0.22
CA GLY A 35 -59.16 16.76 -0.90
C GLY A 35 -58.34 18.03 -0.57
N ALA A 36 -57.51 18.42 -1.56
CA ALA A 36 -57.36 19.77 -2.12
C ALA A 36 -56.95 20.98 -1.24
N GLU A 37 -55.83 21.58 -1.65
CA GLU A 37 -55.48 23.02 -1.66
C GLU A 37 -56.65 23.99 -2.06
N PRO A 38 -56.54 25.35 -1.98
CA PRO A 38 -55.42 26.21 -1.55
C PRO A 38 -55.83 27.50 -0.75
N GLN A 39 -54.81 28.34 -0.50
CA GLN A 39 -54.81 29.83 -0.57
C GLN A 39 -54.88 30.72 0.70
N ASN A 40 -53.88 31.62 0.71
CA ASN A 40 -53.82 33.02 1.18
C ASN A 40 -53.29 33.33 2.60
N GLY A 41 -52.11 34.00 2.61
CA GLY A 41 -51.39 34.59 3.76
C GLY A 41 -52.07 35.85 4.33
N PRO A 42 -51.38 36.86 4.95
CA PRO A 42 -49.99 37.29 4.68
C PRO A 42 -49.16 37.85 5.88
N LYS A 43 -47.95 38.35 5.55
CA LYS A 43 -47.04 39.33 6.23
C LYS A 43 -46.05 38.79 7.27
N ALA A 44 -44.83 39.31 7.43
CA ALA A 44 -43.88 40.12 6.65
C ALA A 44 -42.66 40.33 7.59
N GLY A 45 -41.44 40.44 7.06
CA GLY A 45 -40.27 40.81 7.86
C GLY A 45 -38.94 40.70 7.11
N CYS A 46 -38.74 41.54 6.10
CA CYS A 46 -37.49 41.71 5.35
C CYS A 46 -36.90 43.09 5.67
N LEU A 47 -35.60 43.15 5.94
CA LEU A 47 -34.79 44.36 5.98
C LEU A 47 -33.69 44.26 4.92
N THR A 48 -33.47 45.40 4.29
CA THR A 48 -32.88 45.69 2.98
C THR A 48 -31.36 45.82 2.96
N LEU A 49 -30.74 45.52 1.81
CA LEU A 49 -29.57 46.26 1.32
C LEU A 49 -29.63 46.38 -0.21
N ASN A 50 -29.58 47.66 -0.64
CA ASN A 50 -29.53 48.20 -2.01
C ASN A 50 -28.46 47.50 -2.88
N GLY A 51 -28.49 47.43 -4.20
CA GLY A 51 -29.23 48.13 -5.25
C GLY A 51 -28.30 48.12 -6.48
N VAL A 52 -28.67 47.44 -7.57
CA VAL A 52 -27.95 47.52 -8.85
C VAL A 52 -28.97 47.74 -9.97
N SER A 53 -28.72 48.82 -10.71
CA SER A 53 -29.57 49.38 -11.76
C SER A 53 -29.71 48.46 -12.97
N ARG A 54 -30.88 48.55 -13.59
CA ARG A 54 -31.38 47.78 -14.73
C ARG A 54 -30.80 48.23 -16.09
N ASP A 55 -29.72 49.01 -16.07
CA ASP A 55 -28.94 49.42 -17.26
C ASP A 55 -27.73 48.51 -17.53
N SER A 56 -27.37 47.60 -16.61
CA SER A 56 -26.26 46.65 -16.80
C SER A 56 -26.63 45.39 -17.61
N LEU A 57 -27.91 45.17 -17.93
CA LEU A 57 -28.35 44.01 -18.72
C LEU A 57 -28.36 44.30 -20.24
N ALA A 58 -28.36 45.58 -20.65
CA ALA A 58 -28.27 45.97 -22.06
C ALA A 58 -26.82 46.09 -22.55
N ALA A 59 -25.86 46.38 -21.65
CA ALA A 59 -24.42 46.36 -21.96
C ALA A 59 -23.82 44.95 -22.05
N ALA A 60 -24.52 43.93 -21.54
CA ALA A 60 -24.10 42.53 -21.61
C ALA A 60 -24.48 41.83 -22.93
N VAL A 61 -25.28 42.48 -23.79
CA VAL A 61 -25.82 41.90 -25.04
C VAL A 61 -25.14 42.46 -26.30
N GLN A 62 -24.22 43.42 -26.17
CA GLN A 62 -23.43 43.98 -27.29
C GLN A 62 -21.92 43.68 -27.24
N ALA A 63 -21.45 42.88 -26.28
CA ALA A 63 -20.04 42.44 -26.21
C ALA A 63 -19.81 41.04 -26.80
N LEU A 64 -20.78 40.50 -27.55
CA LEU A 64 -20.76 39.13 -28.08
C LEU A 64 -20.68 39.14 -29.60
N ASP A 65 -19.69 39.84 -30.16
CA ASP A 65 -19.42 39.83 -31.60
C ASP A 65 -17.95 40.13 -31.96
N ARG A 66 -17.07 39.10 -31.87
CA ARG A 66 -15.90 38.83 -32.74
C ARG A 66 -15.05 37.63 -32.25
N PRO A 67 -14.25 36.99 -33.13
CA PRO A 67 -14.50 35.61 -33.52
C PRO A 67 -13.81 34.57 -32.62
N ARG A 68 -14.54 33.47 -32.41
CA ARG A 68 -14.08 32.23 -31.77
C ARG A 68 -13.04 31.52 -32.66
N THR A 69 -11.83 31.36 -32.14
CA THR A 69 -10.84 30.38 -32.61
C THR A 69 -11.36 28.96 -32.31
N PRO A 70 -11.37 28.02 -33.28
CA PRO A 70 -11.83 26.67 -33.00
C PRO A 70 -10.76 25.86 -32.25
N LEU A 71 -11.14 25.30 -31.11
CA LEU A 71 -10.49 24.12 -30.52
C LEU A 71 -10.74 22.94 -31.45
N ALA A 72 -9.67 22.37 -32.02
CA ALA A 72 -9.72 21.14 -32.80
C ALA A 72 -8.90 20.03 -32.10
N PRO A 73 -9.43 18.80 -32.03
CA PRO A 73 -8.64 17.59 -31.81
C PRO A 73 -7.84 17.26 -33.09
N GLU A 74 -6.93 16.30 -33.01
CA GLU A 74 -6.09 15.75 -34.11
C GLU A 74 -4.71 16.41 -34.30
N GLU A 75 -3.75 15.98 -33.48
CA GLU A 75 -2.33 15.98 -33.84
C GLU A 75 -1.83 14.52 -33.99
N GLU A 76 -2.68 13.67 -34.56
CA GLU A 76 -2.29 12.44 -35.25
C GLU A 76 -2.71 12.64 -36.70
N THR A 77 -1.78 12.44 -37.66
CA THR A 77 -1.98 12.60 -39.12
C THR A 77 -1.52 13.94 -39.75
N GLN A 78 -0.29 14.37 -39.48
CA GLN A 78 0.48 15.17 -40.44
C GLN A 78 1.88 14.59 -40.63
N THR A 79 1.95 13.48 -41.37
CA THR A 79 3.19 13.04 -42.04
C THR A 79 2.89 12.32 -43.35
N ARG A 80 1.91 12.81 -44.12
CA ARG A 80 1.73 12.44 -45.52
C ARG A 80 1.18 13.64 -46.28
N LEU A 81 1.75 13.85 -47.47
CA LEU A 81 1.34 14.76 -48.55
C LEU A 81 1.95 16.18 -48.51
N LEU A 82 3.19 16.29 -49.04
CA LEU A 82 3.52 17.36 -49.97
C LEU A 82 4.26 16.74 -51.19
N PRO A 83 3.96 17.17 -52.42
CA PRO A 83 4.57 16.63 -53.64
C PRO A 83 5.97 17.21 -53.86
N GLY A 84 6.83 16.40 -54.50
CA GLY A 84 8.23 16.73 -54.74
C GLY A 84 8.45 17.83 -55.79
N GLY A 85 9.48 18.64 -55.56
CA GLY A 85 10.15 19.46 -56.57
C GLY A 85 11.59 18.96 -56.76
N PRO A 86 12.16 18.99 -57.97
CA PRO A 86 13.42 18.34 -58.28
C PRO A 86 14.62 19.26 -58.04
N GLY A 87 15.74 18.66 -57.60
CA GLY A 87 17.08 19.22 -57.78
C GLY A 87 17.72 19.83 -56.55
N GLU A 88 18.47 19.02 -55.79
CA GLU A 88 19.92 19.18 -55.61
C GLU A 88 20.42 18.01 -54.74
N GLU A 89 21.13 17.08 -55.38
CA GLU A 89 21.83 16.01 -54.69
C GLU A 89 23.04 16.60 -53.95
N THR A 90 22.94 16.74 -52.63
CA THR A 90 24.12 16.88 -51.76
C THR A 90 24.31 15.56 -51.01
N PRO A 91 25.37 14.78 -51.29
CA PRO A 91 25.61 13.51 -50.61
C PRO A 91 26.36 13.77 -49.30
N GLY A 92 25.70 13.62 -48.15
CA GLY A 92 26.44 13.57 -46.88
C GLY A 92 25.77 14.16 -45.65
N ALA A 93 24.53 13.79 -45.35
CA ALA A 93 24.03 13.89 -43.98
C ALA A 93 23.00 12.78 -43.75
N LYS A 94 23.47 11.59 -43.34
CA LYS A 94 22.61 10.63 -42.63
C LYS A 94 22.24 11.27 -41.29
N GLY A 95 21.22 12.13 -41.29
CA GLY A 95 20.56 12.57 -40.07
C GLY A 95 20.08 11.33 -39.33
N ALA A 96 20.67 11.06 -38.17
CA ALA A 96 20.20 10.01 -37.28
C ALA A 96 18.72 10.29 -36.98
N ARG A 97 17.80 9.49 -37.54
CA ARG A 97 16.39 9.51 -37.16
C ARG A 97 16.35 9.32 -35.64
N GLY A 98 15.91 10.35 -34.92
CA GLY A 98 15.69 10.25 -33.48
C GLY A 98 14.80 9.03 -33.18
N PRO A 99 15.02 8.34 -32.05
CA PRO A 99 14.29 7.12 -31.72
C PRO A 99 12.78 7.39 -31.74
N GLN A 100 12.06 6.66 -32.60
CA GLN A 100 10.61 6.73 -32.69
C GLN A 100 9.99 6.24 -31.38
N THR A 101 9.31 7.13 -30.69
CA THR A 101 8.59 6.83 -29.44
C THR A 101 7.13 6.55 -29.78
N ALA A 102 6.64 5.34 -29.50
CA ALA A 102 5.22 5.00 -29.64
C ALA A 102 4.73 4.26 -28.38
N LEU A 103 3.65 4.74 -27.78
CA LEU A 103 3.07 4.17 -26.56
C LEU A 103 2.15 3.01 -26.94
N SER A 104 2.53 1.78 -26.59
CA SER A 104 1.72 0.59 -26.90
C SER A 104 0.61 0.37 -25.88
N ALA A 105 -0.62 0.06 -26.32
CA ALA A 105 -1.74 -0.34 -25.45
C ALA A 105 -1.42 -1.54 -24.53
N ARG A 106 -0.41 -2.36 -24.91
CA ARG A 106 0.10 -3.47 -24.11
C ARG A 106 0.63 -3.05 -22.73
N ARG A 107 1.02 -1.78 -22.55
CA ARG A 107 1.48 -1.25 -21.25
C ARG A 107 0.44 -1.38 -20.14
N PHE A 108 -0.84 -1.15 -20.46
CA PHE A 108 -1.94 -1.27 -19.50
C PHE A 108 -2.26 -2.73 -19.19
N VAL A 109 -2.09 -3.63 -20.17
CA VAL A 109 -2.23 -5.08 -19.94
C VAL A 109 -1.16 -5.59 -18.98
N VAL A 110 0.11 -5.18 -19.17
CA VAL A 110 1.21 -5.53 -18.27
C VAL A 110 0.96 -5.00 -16.85
N LEU A 111 0.53 -3.74 -16.74
CA LEU A 111 0.19 -3.13 -15.45
C LEU A 111 -0.98 -3.83 -14.75
N LEU A 112 -2.03 -4.17 -15.49
CA LEU A 112 -3.21 -4.87 -14.96
C LEU A 112 -2.85 -6.27 -14.46
N ILE A 113 -2.12 -7.05 -15.27
CA ILE A 113 -1.64 -8.38 -14.87
C ILE A 113 -0.78 -8.26 -13.61
N PHE A 114 0.14 -7.30 -13.59
CA PHE A 114 0.96 -7.02 -12.40
C PHE A 114 0.12 -6.78 -11.15
N SER A 115 -0.83 -5.85 -11.28
CA SER A 115 -1.68 -5.44 -10.16
C SER A 115 -2.51 -6.63 -9.65
N LEU A 116 -3.02 -7.47 -10.54
CA LEU A 116 -3.82 -8.66 -10.17
C LEU A 116 -3.00 -9.74 -9.48
N TYR A 117 -1.77 -10.04 -9.92
CA TYR A 117 -1.00 -11.07 -9.23
C TYR A 117 -0.36 -10.55 -7.93
N SER A 118 -0.06 -9.25 -7.85
CA SER A 118 0.28 -8.58 -6.59
C SER A 118 -0.88 -8.64 -5.60
N LEU A 119 -2.12 -8.45 -6.07
CA LEU A 119 -3.33 -8.61 -5.27
C LEU A 119 -3.42 -10.02 -4.68
N VAL A 120 -3.20 -11.07 -5.48
CA VAL A 120 -3.24 -12.46 -4.99
C VAL A 120 -2.14 -12.71 -3.95
N ASN A 121 -0.94 -12.18 -4.12
CA ASN A 121 0.12 -12.31 -3.12
C ASN A 121 -0.24 -11.63 -1.78
N ALA A 122 -0.80 -10.42 -1.84
CA ALA A 122 -1.26 -9.70 -0.65
C ALA A 122 -2.44 -10.38 0.05
N PHE A 123 -3.36 -10.98 -0.72
CA PHE A 123 -4.42 -11.84 -0.17
C PHE A 123 -3.82 -13.02 0.62
N GLN A 124 -2.85 -13.73 0.02
CA GLN A 124 -2.21 -14.89 0.62
C GLN A 124 -1.37 -14.57 1.87
N TRP A 125 -0.94 -13.32 2.02
CA TRP A 125 -0.26 -12.84 3.22
C TRP A 125 -1.21 -12.81 4.43
N ILE A 126 -2.39 -12.18 4.30
CA ILE A 126 -3.33 -11.95 5.41
C ILE A 126 -4.33 -13.10 5.63
N GLN A 127 -4.52 -13.98 4.64
CA GLN A 127 -5.60 -14.98 4.68
C GLN A 127 -5.65 -15.85 5.96
N TYR A 128 -4.49 -16.13 6.58
CA TYR A 128 -4.41 -16.91 7.82
C TYR A 128 -4.62 -16.05 9.07
N SER A 129 -4.10 -14.81 9.06
CA SER A 129 -4.16 -13.91 10.20
C SER A 129 -5.57 -13.44 10.52
N ILE A 130 -6.42 -13.22 9.51
CA ILE A 130 -7.79 -12.72 9.76
C ILE A 130 -8.74 -13.79 10.33
N ILE A 131 -8.40 -15.07 10.19
CA ILE A 131 -9.12 -16.22 10.76
C ILE A 131 -8.17 -17.05 11.61
N SER A 132 -7.36 -16.36 12.42
CA SER A 132 -6.28 -17.00 13.19
C SER A 132 -6.81 -18.01 14.21
N ASN A 133 -7.97 -17.76 14.81
CA ASN A 133 -8.65 -18.69 15.72
C ASN A 133 -9.03 -20.00 15.00
N VAL A 134 -9.60 -19.91 13.79
CA VAL A 134 -9.99 -21.08 13.00
C VAL A 134 -8.78 -21.96 12.66
N PHE A 135 -7.69 -21.36 12.21
CA PHE A 135 -6.47 -22.13 11.87
C PHE A 135 -5.71 -22.62 13.10
N ARG A 136 -5.76 -21.89 14.22
CA ARG A 136 -5.23 -22.35 15.51
C ARG A 136 -5.92 -23.64 15.92
N ASP A 137 -7.25 -23.67 15.86
CA ASP A 137 -8.04 -24.82 16.28
C ASP A 137 -7.93 -25.99 15.28
N PHE A 138 -7.89 -25.69 13.97
CA PHE A 138 -7.72 -26.68 12.91
C PHE A 138 -6.37 -27.42 13.00
N TYR A 139 -5.26 -26.69 13.11
CA TYR A 139 -3.92 -27.29 13.19
C TYR A 139 -3.51 -27.69 14.63
N ARG A 140 -4.31 -27.33 15.64
CA ARG A 140 -4.01 -27.52 17.08
C ARG A 140 -2.66 -26.96 17.50
N VAL A 141 -2.33 -25.77 16.98
CA VAL A 141 -1.08 -25.04 17.29
C VAL A 141 -1.35 -23.79 18.12
N SER A 142 -0.31 -23.13 18.64
CA SER A 142 -0.49 -21.85 19.34
C SER A 142 -0.67 -20.68 18.35
N PHE A 143 -1.26 -19.57 18.80
CA PHE A 143 -1.39 -18.34 18.00
C PHE A 143 -0.05 -17.88 17.42
N LEU A 144 1.04 -17.99 18.19
CA LEU A 144 2.38 -17.66 17.74
C LEU A 144 2.78 -18.40 16.44
N HIS A 145 2.40 -19.67 16.29
CA HIS A 145 2.70 -20.42 15.06
C HIS A 145 1.90 -19.88 13.86
N ILE A 146 0.64 -19.49 14.08
CA ILE A 146 -0.18 -18.87 13.03
C ILE A 146 0.36 -17.48 12.67
N ASP A 147 0.79 -16.69 13.66
CA ASP A 147 1.37 -15.37 13.43
C ASP A 147 2.67 -15.46 12.61
N TRP A 148 3.45 -16.54 12.78
CA TRP A 148 4.63 -16.83 11.94
C TRP A 148 4.29 -16.99 10.45
N LEU A 149 3.06 -17.38 10.08
CA LEU A 149 2.63 -17.42 8.68
C LEU A 149 2.54 -16.01 8.06
N SER A 150 2.28 -14.97 8.85
CA SER A 150 2.39 -13.58 8.38
C SER A 150 3.84 -13.09 8.50
N MET A 151 4.52 -13.34 9.62
CA MET A 151 5.88 -12.84 9.84
C MET A 151 6.91 -13.41 8.86
N VAL A 152 6.70 -14.59 8.27
CA VAL A 152 7.59 -15.14 7.23
C VAL A 152 7.66 -14.26 5.98
N TYR A 153 6.62 -13.47 5.69
CA TYR A 153 6.62 -12.45 4.62
C TYR A 153 7.64 -11.36 4.92
N MET A 154 7.56 -10.85 6.15
CA MET A 154 8.47 -9.81 6.64
C MET A 154 9.91 -10.32 6.72
N LEU A 155 10.09 -11.55 7.23
CA LEU A 155 11.40 -12.17 7.40
C LEU A 155 12.08 -12.44 6.07
N ALA A 156 11.36 -12.93 5.06
CA ALA A 156 11.93 -13.20 3.74
C ALA A 156 12.35 -11.91 3.02
N TYR A 157 11.60 -10.82 3.20
CA TYR A 157 11.88 -9.54 2.54
C TYR A 157 13.23 -8.95 2.92
N VAL A 158 13.56 -8.90 4.22
CA VAL A 158 14.76 -8.22 4.75
C VAL A 158 16.08 -8.71 4.11
N PRO A 159 16.39 -10.01 4.04
CA PRO A 159 17.62 -10.49 3.40
C PRO A 159 17.51 -10.53 1.87
N LEU A 160 16.33 -10.81 1.32
CA LEU A 160 16.19 -11.05 -0.12
C LEU A 160 15.98 -9.79 -0.95
N ILE A 161 15.68 -8.64 -0.35
CA ILE A 161 15.52 -7.38 -1.09
C ILE A 161 16.80 -7.00 -1.84
N PHE A 162 17.98 -7.25 -1.27
CA PHE A 162 19.26 -6.97 -1.91
C PHE A 162 19.50 -7.82 -3.17
N PRO A 163 19.44 -9.18 -3.12
CA PRO A 163 19.58 -10.00 -4.32
C PRO A 163 18.42 -9.80 -5.31
N ALA A 164 17.19 -9.56 -4.84
CA ALA A 164 16.06 -9.28 -5.72
C ALA A 164 16.24 -7.98 -6.51
N THR A 165 16.72 -6.91 -5.86
CA THR A 165 17.02 -5.64 -6.53
C THR A 165 18.18 -5.80 -7.52
N TRP A 166 19.25 -6.48 -7.12
CA TRP A 166 20.36 -6.80 -8.03
C TRP A 166 19.91 -7.62 -9.25
N LEU A 167 19.02 -8.60 -9.04
CA LEU A 167 18.49 -9.42 -10.12
C LEU A 167 17.62 -8.60 -11.08
N LEU A 168 16.77 -7.72 -10.54
CA LEU A 168 15.94 -6.80 -11.32
C LEU A 168 16.78 -5.85 -12.17
N ASP A 169 17.90 -5.37 -11.63
CA ASP A 169 18.80 -4.45 -12.31
C ASP A 169 19.67 -5.14 -13.38
N THR A 170 20.09 -6.38 -13.15
CA THR A 170 21.03 -7.11 -14.03
C THR A 170 20.36 -8.01 -15.06
N ARG A 171 19.28 -8.71 -14.69
CA ARG A 171 18.58 -9.71 -15.52
C ARG A 171 17.24 -9.22 -16.07
N GLY A 172 16.82 -8.02 -15.69
CA GLY A 172 15.70 -7.32 -16.29
C GLY A 172 14.32 -7.69 -15.73
N LEU A 173 13.32 -6.96 -16.21
CA LEU A 173 11.96 -6.94 -15.68
C LEU A 173 11.22 -8.28 -15.83
N ARG A 174 11.40 -8.96 -16.97
CA ARG A 174 10.64 -10.18 -17.29
C ARG A 174 11.00 -11.33 -16.34
N LEU A 175 12.28 -11.54 -16.07
CA LEU A 175 12.71 -12.63 -15.19
C LEU A 175 12.18 -12.41 -13.76
N THR A 176 12.28 -11.19 -13.24
CA THR A 176 11.77 -10.84 -11.91
C THR A 176 10.26 -11.03 -11.80
N ALA A 177 9.50 -10.62 -12.82
CA ALA A 177 8.06 -10.83 -12.86
C ALA A 177 7.68 -12.33 -12.90
N LEU A 178 8.39 -13.13 -13.70
CA LEU A 178 8.17 -14.58 -13.80
C LEU A 178 8.50 -15.31 -12.49
N LEU A 179 9.58 -14.93 -11.82
CA LEU A 179 9.93 -15.48 -10.51
C LEU A 179 8.88 -15.11 -9.46
N GLY A 180 8.43 -13.84 -9.44
CA GLY A 180 7.34 -13.39 -8.57
C GLY A 180 6.05 -14.17 -8.79
N SER A 181 5.54 -14.22 -10.03
CA SER A 181 4.28 -14.93 -10.31
C SER A 181 4.40 -16.45 -10.14
N GLY A 182 5.54 -17.02 -10.54
CA GLY A 182 5.80 -18.46 -10.50
C GLY A 182 5.93 -19.00 -9.07
N LEU A 183 6.71 -18.33 -8.22
CA LEU A 183 6.83 -18.71 -6.81
C LEU A 183 5.52 -18.52 -6.04
N ASN A 184 4.76 -17.46 -6.36
CA ASN A 184 3.45 -17.23 -5.77
C ASN A 184 2.45 -18.35 -6.14
N CYS A 185 2.45 -18.76 -7.42
CA CYS A 185 1.65 -19.88 -7.91
C CYS A 185 2.08 -21.21 -7.27
N LEU A 186 3.39 -21.47 -7.19
CA LEU A 186 3.91 -22.68 -6.56
C LEU A 186 3.53 -22.76 -5.08
N GLY A 187 3.69 -21.65 -4.34
CA GLY A 187 3.29 -21.57 -2.94
C GLY A 187 1.79 -21.76 -2.73
N ALA A 188 0.95 -21.30 -3.66
CA ALA A 188 -0.49 -21.57 -3.66
C ALA A 188 -0.79 -23.07 -3.76
N TRP A 189 -0.19 -23.76 -4.73
CA TRP A 189 -0.39 -25.20 -4.94
C TRP A 189 0.14 -26.05 -3.78
N VAL A 190 1.27 -25.66 -3.18
CA VAL A 190 1.79 -26.35 -1.98
C VAL A 190 0.77 -26.28 -0.83
N LYS A 191 0.08 -25.14 -0.64
CA LYS A 191 -0.98 -25.00 0.36
C LYS A 191 -2.19 -25.90 0.09
N CYS A 192 -2.53 -26.20 -1.17
CA CYS A 192 -3.60 -27.16 -1.46
C CYS A 192 -3.32 -28.55 -0.87
N GLY A 193 -2.05 -28.92 -0.67
CA GLY A 193 -1.66 -30.17 -0.02
C GLY A 193 -1.70 -30.14 1.50
N SER A 194 -2.01 -29.00 2.14
CA SER A 194 -1.95 -28.85 3.61
C SER A 194 -3.30 -28.90 4.33
N VAL A 195 -4.35 -29.35 3.64
CA VAL A 195 -5.72 -29.53 4.16
C VAL A 195 -5.83 -30.78 5.03
N GLN A 196 -4.91 -30.95 5.98
CA GLN A 196 -4.98 -31.97 7.02
C GLN A 196 -4.38 -31.39 8.31
N GLN A 197 -4.92 -31.77 9.45
CA GLN A 197 -4.57 -31.18 10.75
C GLN A 197 -3.09 -31.28 11.13
N HIS A 198 -2.36 -32.30 10.66
CA HIS A 198 -0.94 -32.49 10.98
C HIS A 198 0.03 -31.86 9.96
N LEU A 199 -0.48 -31.27 8.88
CA LEU A 199 0.32 -30.75 7.76
C LEU A 199 0.61 -29.25 7.86
N PHE A 200 0.64 -28.69 9.08
CA PHE A 200 1.01 -27.29 9.31
C PHE A 200 2.35 -26.91 8.65
N TRP A 201 3.33 -27.82 8.66
CA TRP A 201 4.63 -27.58 8.01
C TRP A 201 4.52 -27.38 6.49
N VAL A 202 3.56 -28.04 5.83
CA VAL A 202 3.29 -27.84 4.39
C VAL A 202 2.71 -26.45 4.15
N THR A 203 1.82 -25.99 5.04
CA THR A 203 1.32 -24.61 5.02
C THR A 203 2.45 -23.60 5.17
N MET A 204 3.36 -23.82 6.12
CA MET A 204 4.53 -22.97 6.35
C MET A 204 5.46 -22.95 5.12
N LEU A 205 5.69 -24.09 4.49
CA LEU A 205 6.48 -24.18 3.25
C LEU A 205 5.83 -23.37 2.10
N GLY A 206 4.52 -23.55 1.89
CA GLY A 206 3.78 -22.80 0.88
C GLY A 206 3.79 -21.30 1.15
N GLN A 207 3.66 -20.90 2.42
CA GLN A 207 3.71 -19.51 2.85
C GLN A 207 5.11 -18.89 2.68
N CYS A 208 6.17 -19.66 2.90
CA CYS A 208 7.55 -19.26 2.62
C CYS A 208 7.81 -19.05 1.12
N LEU A 209 7.26 -19.90 0.24
CA LEU A 209 7.37 -19.69 -1.20
C LEU A 209 6.66 -18.40 -1.65
N CYS A 210 5.47 -18.13 -1.11
CA CYS A 210 4.74 -16.89 -1.37
C CYS A 210 5.45 -15.66 -0.78
N SER A 211 6.14 -15.77 0.36
CA SER A 211 6.91 -14.66 0.92
C SER A 211 8.14 -14.31 0.08
N VAL A 212 8.86 -15.32 -0.41
CA VAL A 212 9.97 -15.10 -1.36
C VAL A 212 9.46 -14.44 -2.63
N ALA A 213 8.27 -14.83 -3.11
CA ALA A 213 7.61 -14.18 -4.24
C ALA A 213 7.36 -12.69 -4.00
N GLN A 214 6.87 -12.31 -2.81
CA GLN A 214 6.56 -10.93 -2.44
C GLN A 214 7.75 -9.98 -2.64
N VAL A 215 8.97 -10.45 -2.35
CA VAL A 215 10.19 -9.65 -2.48
C VAL A 215 10.40 -9.17 -3.91
N PHE A 216 10.13 -10.05 -4.88
CA PHE A 216 10.18 -9.70 -6.29
C PHE A 216 9.00 -8.81 -6.70
N ILE A 217 7.84 -8.92 -6.04
CA ILE A 217 6.62 -8.18 -6.37
C ILE A 217 6.74 -6.70 -5.96
N LEU A 218 7.08 -6.43 -4.71
CA LEU A 218 7.04 -5.06 -4.17
C LEU A 218 8.05 -4.10 -4.82
N GLY A 219 9.13 -4.62 -5.44
CA GLY A 219 10.13 -3.81 -6.14
C GLY A 219 9.78 -3.49 -7.60
N LEU A 220 8.76 -4.13 -8.18
CA LEU A 220 8.42 -4.01 -9.60
C LEU A 220 7.61 -2.75 -9.99
N PRO A 221 6.72 -2.16 -9.18
CA PRO A 221 5.85 -1.06 -9.59
C PRO A 221 6.62 0.11 -10.24
N SER A 222 7.68 0.59 -9.60
CA SER A 222 8.49 1.71 -10.08
C SER A 222 9.26 1.38 -11.38
N ARG A 223 9.75 0.14 -11.50
CA ARG A 223 10.42 -0.34 -12.72
C ARG A 223 9.44 -0.53 -13.87
N ILE A 224 8.26 -1.09 -13.64
CA ILE A 224 7.21 -1.22 -14.67
C ILE A 224 6.77 0.17 -15.14
N ALA A 225 6.49 1.06 -14.20
CA ALA A 225 6.05 2.42 -14.49
C ALA A 225 7.09 3.17 -15.32
N SER A 226 8.36 3.17 -14.89
CA SER A 226 9.42 3.80 -15.67
C SER A 226 9.57 3.16 -17.04
N VAL A 227 9.68 1.82 -17.17
CA VAL A 227 9.97 1.12 -18.44
C VAL A 227 8.84 1.18 -19.48
N TRP A 228 7.57 1.20 -19.06
CA TRP A 228 6.43 1.06 -19.97
C TRP A 228 5.59 2.34 -20.14
N PHE A 229 5.73 3.34 -19.27
CA PHE A 229 4.91 4.56 -19.28
C PHE A 229 5.77 5.81 -19.52
N GLY A 230 5.14 6.84 -20.10
CA GLY A 230 5.81 8.12 -20.34
C GLY A 230 5.95 8.94 -19.05
N PRO A 231 6.84 9.95 -18.98
CA PRO A 231 7.15 10.69 -17.76
C PRO A 231 5.93 11.30 -17.03
N LYS A 232 4.88 11.67 -17.77
CA LYS A 232 3.63 12.21 -17.22
C LYS A 232 2.73 11.16 -16.56
N GLU A 233 2.90 9.88 -16.92
CA GLU A 233 2.03 8.76 -16.49
C GLU A 233 2.74 7.81 -15.50
N VAL A 234 4.05 7.96 -15.27
CA VAL A 234 4.85 7.08 -14.39
C VAL A 234 4.29 7.04 -12.96
N SER A 235 3.99 8.21 -12.37
CA SER A 235 3.47 8.29 -11.00
C SER A 235 2.13 7.57 -10.88
N THR A 236 1.19 7.83 -11.81
CA THR A 236 -0.13 7.18 -11.84
C THR A 236 -0.02 5.66 -12.03
N ALA A 237 0.86 5.19 -12.92
CA ALA A 237 1.07 3.77 -13.16
C ALA A 237 1.66 3.07 -11.93
N CYS A 238 2.64 3.69 -11.26
CA CYS A 238 3.23 3.19 -10.03
C CYS A 238 2.17 3.11 -8.91
N ALA A 239 1.41 4.19 -8.70
CA ALA A 239 0.33 4.24 -7.73
C ALA A 239 -0.73 3.14 -7.98
N THR A 240 -1.14 2.95 -9.23
CA THR A 240 -2.11 1.90 -9.61
C THR A 240 -1.60 0.50 -9.25
N ALA A 241 -0.33 0.22 -9.55
CA ALA A 241 0.33 -1.04 -9.21
C ALA A 241 0.37 -1.30 -7.68
N VAL A 242 0.70 -0.27 -6.89
CA VAL A 242 0.73 -0.35 -5.42
C VAL A 242 -0.68 -0.52 -4.84
N LEU A 243 -1.69 0.17 -5.40
CA LEU A 243 -3.08 0.02 -5.00
C LEU A 243 -3.61 -1.40 -5.24
N GLY A 244 -3.12 -2.10 -6.27
CA GLY A 244 -3.43 -3.52 -6.48
C GLY A 244 -3.05 -4.40 -5.29
N ASN A 245 -1.87 -4.16 -4.70
CA ASN A 245 -1.45 -4.85 -3.48
C ASN A 245 -2.39 -4.56 -2.30
N GLN A 246 -2.75 -3.28 -2.09
CA GLN A 246 -3.67 -2.88 -1.02
C GLN A 246 -5.06 -3.50 -1.19
N LEU A 247 -5.57 -3.54 -2.42
CA LEU A 247 -6.83 -4.20 -2.72
C LEU A 247 -6.78 -5.70 -2.39
N GLY A 248 -5.63 -6.35 -2.57
CA GLY A 248 -5.44 -7.74 -2.18
C GLY A 248 -5.52 -7.96 -0.69
N THR A 249 -4.93 -7.06 0.10
CA THR A 249 -5.08 -7.04 1.56
C THR A 249 -6.55 -6.85 1.96
N ALA A 250 -7.28 -5.92 1.32
CA ALA A 250 -8.70 -5.69 1.56
C ALA A 250 -9.56 -6.94 1.29
N VAL A 251 -9.35 -7.61 0.14
CA VAL A 251 -10.00 -8.88 -0.19
C VAL A 251 -9.60 -9.97 0.81
N GLY A 252 -8.33 -9.97 1.25
CA GLY A 252 -7.79 -10.88 2.26
C GLY A 252 -8.42 -10.72 3.64
N PHE A 253 -8.93 -9.54 3.98
CA PHE A 253 -9.70 -9.32 5.21
C PHE A 253 -11.15 -9.79 5.09
N LEU A 254 -11.75 -9.66 3.90
CA LEU A 254 -13.18 -9.94 3.70
C LEU A 254 -13.47 -11.41 3.40
N LEU A 255 -12.71 -12.00 2.47
CA LEU A 255 -13.08 -13.26 1.84
C LEU A 255 -12.82 -14.51 2.73
N PRO A 256 -11.69 -14.63 3.46
CA PRO A 256 -11.44 -15.80 4.29
C PRO A 256 -12.48 -16.04 5.41
N PRO A 257 -12.91 -15.03 6.19
CA PRO A 257 -13.98 -15.24 7.20
C PRO A 257 -15.32 -15.69 6.60
N VAL A 258 -15.62 -15.30 5.35
CA VAL A 258 -16.86 -15.68 4.67
C VAL A 258 -16.78 -17.06 4.05
N LEU A 259 -15.63 -17.43 3.47
CA LEU A 259 -15.41 -18.73 2.85
C LEU A 259 -15.14 -19.84 3.88
N VAL A 260 -14.53 -19.51 5.01
CA VAL A 260 -14.15 -20.44 6.07
C VAL A 260 -14.79 -19.99 7.38
N PRO A 261 -16.13 -20.08 7.50
CA PRO A 261 -16.81 -19.76 8.75
C PRO A 261 -16.39 -20.75 9.85
N ASN A 262 -16.36 -20.27 11.09
CA ASN A 262 -16.04 -21.10 12.24
C ASN A 262 -17.18 -22.09 12.54
N THR A 263 -17.08 -23.30 12.01
CA THR A 263 -18.05 -24.38 12.26
C THR A 263 -17.58 -25.22 13.44
N GLN A 264 -18.04 -24.88 14.65
CA GLN A 264 -17.80 -25.72 15.83
C GLN A 264 -18.32 -27.15 15.57
N ASN A 265 -17.50 -28.16 15.87
CA ASN A 265 -17.80 -29.60 15.77
C ASN A 265 -17.92 -30.25 14.36
N ASN A 266 -17.67 -29.55 13.25
CA ASN A 266 -17.68 -30.19 11.93
C ASN A 266 -16.35 -30.01 11.18
N THR A 267 -15.40 -30.92 11.44
CA THR A 267 -14.07 -30.90 10.83
C THR A 267 -14.13 -31.12 9.32
N ASP A 268 -15.04 -31.96 8.83
CA ASP A 268 -15.13 -32.31 7.42
C ASP A 268 -15.62 -31.12 6.57
N LEU A 269 -16.59 -30.35 7.09
CA LEU A 269 -17.01 -29.11 6.46
C LEU A 269 -15.93 -28.04 6.49
N LEU A 270 -15.20 -27.93 7.62
CA LEU A 270 -14.10 -26.97 7.73
C LEU A 270 -12.97 -27.29 6.72
N GLU A 271 -12.61 -28.57 6.59
CA GLU A 271 -11.63 -29.03 5.58
C GLU A 271 -12.10 -28.72 4.16
N CYS A 272 -13.39 -28.96 3.85
CA CYS A 272 -13.97 -28.64 2.54
C CYS A 272 -13.91 -27.12 2.23
N ASN A 273 -14.20 -26.29 3.23
CA ASN A 273 -14.16 -24.82 3.10
C ASN A 273 -12.73 -24.30 2.89
N ILE A 274 -11.77 -24.79 3.69
CA ILE A 274 -10.34 -24.47 3.53
C ILE A 274 -9.83 -24.92 2.16
N SER A 275 -10.18 -26.14 1.75
CA SER A 275 -9.85 -26.71 0.45
C SER A 275 -10.37 -25.83 -0.69
N THR A 276 -11.62 -25.40 -0.62
CA THR A 276 -12.24 -24.52 -1.62
C THR A 276 -11.50 -23.20 -1.75
N MET A 277 -11.13 -22.58 -0.62
CA MET A 277 -10.35 -21.33 -0.62
C MET A 277 -8.96 -21.54 -1.26
N PHE A 278 -8.27 -22.64 -0.93
CA PHE A 278 -6.94 -22.93 -1.46
C PHE A 278 -6.97 -23.26 -2.96
N TYR A 279 -7.87 -24.13 -3.41
CA TYR A 279 -8.01 -24.44 -4.84
C TYR A 279 -8.46 -23.22 -5.65
N GLY A 280 -9.35 -22.38 -5.12
CA GLY A 280 -9.73 -21.12 -5.75
C GLY A 280 -8.53 -20.18 -5.93
N THR A 281 -7.75 -20.00 -4.85
CA THR A 281 -6.55 -19.15 -4.88
C THR A 281 -5.50 -19.69 -5.85
N SER A 282 -5.24 -21.00 -5.84
CA SER A 282 -4.29 -21.67 -6.74
C SER A 282 -4.72 -21.59 -8.20
N SER A 283 -6.01 -21.70 -8.48
CA SER A 283 -6.56 -21.56 -9.84
C SER A 283 -6.34 -20.15 -10.39
N ILE A 284 -6.66 -19.12 -9.61
CA ILE A 284 -6.44 -17.72 -9.99
C ILE A 284 -4.94 -17.44 -10.14
N ALA A 285 -4.10 -17.91 -9.21
CA ALA A 285 -2.65 -17.74 -9.27
C ALA A 285 -2.04 -18.41 -10.51
N THR A 286 -2.51 -19.60 -10.88
CA THR A 286 -2.07 -20.33 -12.09
C THR A 286 -2.45 -19.57 -13.34
N PHE A 287 -3.70 -19.11 -13.43
CA PHE A 287 -4.17 -18.30 -14.56
C PHE A 287 -3.33 -17.03 -14.74
N LEU A 288 -3.07 -16.30 -13.65
CA LEU A 288 -2.24 -15.09 -13.69
C LEU A 288 -0.77 -15.39 -14.00
N CYS A 289 -0.24 -16.53 -13.54
CA CYS A 289 1.11 -16.97 -13.89
C CYS A 289 1.23 -17.27 -15.40
N LEU A 290 0.25 -17.97 -15.98
CA LEU A 290 0.19 -18.22 -17.42
C LEU A 290 0.08 -16.92 -18.22
N LEU A 291 -0.79 -16.00 -17.78
CA LEU A 291 -0.89 -14.67 -18.39
C LEU A 291 0.42 -13.89 -18.30
N THR A 292 1.13 -13.98 -17.17
CA THR A 292 2.44 -13.35 -17.01
C THR A 292 3.45 -13.93 -18.01
N VAL A 293 3.51 -15.25 -18.18
CA VAL A 293 4.38 -15.91 -19.17
C VAL A 293 4.13 -15.41 -20.60
N ILE A 294 2.86 -15.24 -20.99
CA ILE A 294 2.46 -14.85 -22.34
C ILE A 294 2.60 -13.33 -22.57
N ALA A 295 2.17 -12.53 -21.59
CA ALA A 295 1.99 -11.09 -21.76
C ALA A 295 3.23 -10.27 -21.37
N PHE A 296 4.01 -10.69 -20.36
CA PHE A 296 5.21 -9.95 -19.95
C PHE A 296 6.34 -10.11 -20.97
N LYS A 297 6.58 -9.04 -21.72
CA LYS A 297 7.81 -8.85 -22.50
C LYS A 297 8.79 -8.01 -21.69
N GLU A 298 10.08 -8.18 -21.96
CA GLU A 298 11.13 -7.52 -21.18
C GLU A 298 11.12 -6.01 -21.35
N LYS A 299 10.86 -5.53 -22.57
CA LYS A 299 10.72 -4.11 -22.92
C LYS A 299 9.66 -3.96 -24.02
N PRO A 300 8.95 -2.82 -24.09
CA PRO A 300 8.14 -2.51 -25.26
C PRO A 300 9.02 -2.43 -26.52
N PRO A 301 8.47 -2.71 -27.72
CA PRO A 301 9.23 -2.66 -28.99
C PRO A 301 9.73 -1.25 -29.33
N TYR A 302 9.12 -0.21 -28.75
CA TYR A 302 9.55 1.18 -28.86
C TYR A 302 9.72 1.79 -27.46
N PRO A 303 10.80 2.54 -27.19
CA PRO A 303 11.01 3.16 -25.88
C PRO A 303 9.93 4.23 -25.61
N PRO A 304 9.33 4.28 -24.40
CA PRO A 304 8.27 5.24 -24.09
C PRO A 304 8.75 6.70 -24.00
N SER A 305 10.06 6.93 -23.90
CA SER A 305 10.63 8.28 -23.82
C SER A 305 12.01 8.40 -24.47
N LYS A 306 12.35 9.61 -24.92
CA LYS A 306 13.70 9.97 -25.42
C LYS A 306 14.77 9.74 -24.35
N ALA A 307 14.45 9.99 -23.07
CA ALA A 307 15.37 9.76 -21.93
C ALA A 307 15.73 8.28 -21.77
N GLN A 308 14.78 7.36 -21.98
CA GLN A 308 15.05 5.93 -21.95
C GLN A 308 15.81 5.44 -23.17
N ALA A 309 15.55 6.02 -24.34
CA ALA A 309 16.34 5.72 -25.53
C ALA A 309 17.82 6.14 -25.36
N VAL A 310 18.09 7.24 -24.64
CA VAL A 310 19.46 7.69 -24.29
C VAL A 310 20.10 6.80 -23.22
N LEU A 311 19.35 6.39 -22.18
CA LEU A 311 19.81 5.42 -21.18
C LEU A 311 20.12 4.04 -21.78
N GLN A 312 19.41 3.64 -22.84
CA GLN A 312 19.63 2.40 -23.56
C GLN A 312 20.92 2.42 -24.41
N ASN A 313 21.36 3.62 -24.81
CA ASN A 313 22.57 3.85 -25.61
C ASN A 313 23.78 4.28 -24.79
N SER A 314 23.61 4.56 -23.50
CA SER A 314 24.72 4.88 -22.60
C SER A 314 25.30 3.59 -22.00
N PRO A 315 26.63 3.43 -21.90
CA PRO A 315 27.21 2.29 -21.18
C PRO A 315 26.64 2.29 -19.75
N PRO A 316 26.37 1.11 -19.15
CA PRO A 316 25.86 1.04 -17.79
C PRO A 316 26.86 1.76 -16.89
N ALA A 317 26.51 2.98 -16.47
CA ALA A 317 27.30 3.69 -15.47
C ALA A 317 27.45 2.70 -14.32
N LYS A 318 28.69 2.53 -13.83
CA LYS A 318 29.01 1.66 -12.68
C LYS A 318 28.33 2.22 -11.42
N TYR A 319 27.00 2.15 -11.37
CA TYR A 319 26.20 2.47 -10.21
C TYR A 319 26.52 1.42 -9.17
N SER A 320 27.43 1.75 -8.27
CA SER A 320 27.80 0.85 -7.20
C SER A 320 26.69 0.91 -6.16
N TYR A 321 25.76 -0.04 -6.23
CA TYR A 321 24.65 -0.20 -5.28
C TYR A 321 25.13 -0.18 -3.82
N LYS A 322 26.28 -0.82 -3.53
CA LYS A 322 26.93 -0.79 -2.21
C LYS A 322 27.33 0.62 -1.77
N LYS A 323 27.82 1.45 -2.70
CA LYS A 323 28.16 2.86 -2.43
C LYS A 323 26.91 3.68 -2.12
N SER A 324 25.83 3.46 -2.87
CA SER A 324 24.53 4.14 -2.64
C SER A 324 23.97 3.82 -1.25
N ILE A 325 23.91 2.54 -0.86
CA ILE A 325 23.48 2.14 0.50
C ILE A 325 24.36 2.82 1.55
N ARG A 326 25.68 2.82 1.37
CA ARG A 326 26.60 3.48 2.32
C ARG A 326 26.33 4.97 2.44
N ASN A 327 26.00 5.65 1.35
CA ASN A 327 25.67 7.07 1.35
C ASN A 327 24.34 7.33 2.06
N LEU A 328 23.33 6.50 1.83
CA LEU A 328 22.02 6.59 2.48
C LEU A 328 22.14 6.47 4.00
N PHE A 329 22.90 5.48 4.50
CA PHE A 329 23.12 5.33 5.95
C PHE A 329 23.99 6.44 6.57
N LYS A 330 24.74 7.20 5.78
CA LYS A 330 25.44 8.41 6.25
C LYS A 330 24.53 9.64 6.31
N ASN A 331 23.37 9.60 5.66
CA ASN A 331 22.41 10.69 5.64
C ASN A 331 21.49 10.60 6.87
N ILE A 332 21.80 11.37 7.92
CA ILE A 332 21.07 11.37 9.19
C ILE A 332 19.56 11.62 9.02
N PRO A 333 19.09 12.65 8.26
CA PRO A 333 17.68 12.81 7.95
C PRO A 333 17.02 11.55 7.39
N PHE A 334 17.70 10.85 6.48
CA PHE A 334 17.18 9.61 5.90
C PHE A 334 17.15 8.46 6.90
N VAL A 335 18.17 8.31 7.76
CA VAL A 335 18.15 7.28 8.81
C VAL A 335 17.04 7.51 9.82
N LEU A 336 16.77 8.77 10.19
CA LEU A 336 15.61 9.10 11.03
C LEU A 336 14.29 8.81 10.33
N LEU A 337 14.17 9.14 9.04
CA LEU A 337 12.99 8.77 8.25
C LEU A 337 12.83 7.25 8.15
N LEU A 338 13.93 6.51 7.97
CA LEU A 338 13.96 5.06 7.92
C LEU A 338 13.36 4.45 9.19
N ILE A 339 13.82 4.89 10.36
CA ILE A 339 13.34 4.42 11.67
C ILE A 339 11.86 4.79 11.87
N THR A 340 11.48 6.04 11.61
CA THR A 340 10.10 6.52 11.84
C THR A 340 9.09 5.87 10.90
N TYR A 341 9.48 5.66 9.65
CA TYR A 341 8.72 4.89 8.67
C TYR A 341 8.59 3.42 9.09
N GLY A 342 9.68 2.83 9.58
CA GLY A 342 9.69 1.50 10.15
C GLY A 342 8.68 1.34 11.29
N ILE A 343 8.71 2.25 12.26
CA ILE A 343 7.78 2.27 13.40
C ILE A 343 6.31 2.36 12.91
N MET A 344 5.99 3.34 12.06
CA MET A 344 4.60 3.55 11.62
C MET A 344 4.07 2.34 10.83
N THR A 345 4.83 1.90 9.83
CA THR A 345 4.42 0.81 8.93
C THR A 345 4.45 -0.53 9.65
N GLY A 346 5.43 -0.75 10.53
CA GLY A 346 5.51 -1.93 11.37
C GLY A 346 4.33 -2.02 12.35
N ALA A 347 3.90 -0.89 12.92
CA ALA A 347 2.71 -0.84 13.77
C ALA A 347 1.44 -1.21 12.98
N PHE A 348 1.31 -0.69 11.75
CA PHE A 348 0.23 -1.06 10.84
C PHE A 348 0.22 -2.57 10.50
N TYR A 349 1.39 -3.16 10.21
CA TYR A 349 1.50 -4.60 9.97
C TYR A 349 1.13 -5.44 11.20
N SER A 350 1.55 -5.00 12.38
CA SER A 350 1.24 -5.66 13.65
C SER A 350 -0.25 -5.62 13.96
N VAL A 351 -0.88 -4.44 13.87
CA VAL A 351 -2.34 -4.26 14.01
C VAL A 351 -3.09 -5.12 13.00
N SER A 352 -2.66 -5.13 11.73
CA SER A 352 -3.29 -5.92 10.67
C SER A 352 -3.20 -7.43 10.92
N THR A 353 -2.08 -7.91 11.46
CA THR A 353 -1.84 -9.34 11.72
C THR A 353 -2.61 -9.82 12.93
N LEU A 354 -2.63 -9.02 14.00
CA LEU A 354 -3.26 -9.37 15.28
C LEU A 354 -4.73 -8.93 15.36
N LEU A 355 -5.29 -8.36 14.29
CA LEU A 355 -6.64 -7.79 14.29
C LEU A 355 -7.70 -8.81 14.73
N ASN A 356 -7.66 -10.03 14.18
CA ASN A 356 -8.59 -11.10 14.56
C ASN A 356 -8.54 -11.39 16.06
N GLN A 357 -7.32 -11.57 16.61
CA GLN A 357 -7.12 -11.85 18.03
C GLN A 357 -7.63 -10.68 18.92
N MET A 358 -7.40 -9.44 18.50
CA MET A 358 -7.86 -8.26 19.24
C MET A 358 -9.38 -8.13 19.27
N ILE A 359 -10.06 -8.36 18.14
CA ILE A 359 -11.51 -8.25 18.05
C ILE A 359 -12.19 -9.39 18.80
N LEU A 360 -11.78 -10.64 18.56
CA LEU A 360 -12.44 -11.82 19.14
C LEU A 360 -12.30 -11.92 20.66
N MET A 361 -11.30 -11.26 21.26
CA MET A 361 -11.17 -11.22 22.71
C MET A 361 -12.26 -10.39 23.41
N TYR A 362 -12.83 -9.40 22.72
CA TYR A 362 -13.94 -8.58 23.26
C TYR A 362 -15.28 -8.88 22.61
N TYR A 363 -15.27 -9.43 21.40
CA TYR A 363 -16.43 -9.72 20.58
C TYR A 363 -16.36 -11.17 20.09
N GLU A 364 -16.68 -12.12 20.97
CA GLU A 364 -16.64 -13.55 20.66
C GLU A 364 -17.62 -13.90 19.52
N GLY A 365 -17.18 -14.74 18.57
CA GLY A 365 -17.99 -15.18 17.43
C GLY A 365 -18.20 -14.12 16.33
N GLU A 366 -17.49 -12.99 16.39
CA GLU A 366 -17.58 -11.90 15.41
C GLU A 366 -16.49 -11.97 14.34
N GLU A 367 -16.10 -13.16 13.86
CA GLU A 367 -15.02 -13.34 12.87
C GLU A 367 -15.29 -12.57 11.57
N VAL A 368 -16.54 -12.59 11.10
CA VAL A 368 -16.95 -11.88 9.88
C VAL A 368 -16.84 -10.37 10.07
N ASN A 369 -17.22 -9.86 11.25
CA ASN A 369 -17.11 -8.44 11.54
C ASN A 369 -15.65 -8.01 11.82
N ALA A 370 -14.81 -8.87 12.40
CA ALA A 370 -13.36 -8.66 12.47
C ALA A 370 -12.76 -8.50 11.06
N GLY A 371 -13.15 -9.37 10.12
CA GLY A 371 -12.83 -9.24 8.69
C GLY A 371 -13.29 -7.92 8.09
N ARG A 372 -14.53 -7.52 8.35
CA ARG A 372 -15.08 -6.24 7.85
C ARG A 372 -14.39 -5.02 8.47
N ILE A 373 -13.98 -5.07 9.74
CA ILE A 373 -13.19 -4.00 10.36
C ILE A 373 -11.83 -3.89 9.68
N GLY A 374 -11.18 -5.02 9.38
CA GLY A 374 -9.93 -5.04 8.61
C GLY A 374 -10.10 -4.49 7.20
N LEU A 375 -11.20 -4.82 6.53
CA LEU A 375 -11.57 -4.23 5.25
C LEU A 375 -11.74 -2.72 5.36
N THR A 376 -12.49 -2.23 6.35
CA THR A 376 -12.69 -0.79 6.60
C THR A 376 -11.36 -0.09 6.83
N LEU A 377 -10.47 -0.68 7.62
CA LEU A 377 -9.13 -0.17 7.91
C LEU A 377 -8.31 -0.01 6.61
N VAL A 378 -8.27 -1.03 5.73
CA VAL A 378 -7.51 -0.97 4.48
C VAL A 378 -8.14 -0.01 3.47
N VAL A 379 -9.46 -0.06 3.26
CA VAL A 379 -10.16 0.78 2.28
C VAL A 379 -10.07 2.25 2.67
N ALA A 380 -10.33 2.59 3.94
CA ALA A 380 -10.12 3.95 4.43
C ALA A 380 -8.66 4.38 4.26
N GLY A 381 -7.72 3.46 4.49
CA GLY A 381 -6.30 3.65 4.24
C GLY A 381 -5.95 3.98 2.79
N MET A 382 -6.53 3.26 1.82
CA MET A 382 -6.34 3.55 0.39
C MET A 382 -6.82 4.97 0.03
N VAL A 383 -7.98 5.39 0.56
CA VAL A 383 -8.48 6.75 0.39
C VAL A 383 -7.52 7.75 1.02
N GLY A 384 -7.03 7.48 2.23
CA GLY A 384 -6.05 8.30 2.93
C GLY A 384 -4.74 8.45 2.15
N SER A 385 -4.20 7.37 1.58
CA SER A 385 -2.99 7.41 0.73
C SER A 385 -3.17 8.30 -0.50
N ILE A 386 -4.31 8.19 -1.19
CA ILE A 386 -4.59 9.01 -2.37
C ILE A 386 -4.71 10.48 -1.99
N LEU A 387 -5.50 10.80 -0.96
CA LEU A 387 -5.71 12.18 -0.53
C LEU A 387 -4.43 12.83 0.00
N CYS A 388 -3.64 12.11 0.82
CA CYS A 388 -2.36 12.60 1.32
C CYS A 388 -1.33 12.79 0.19
N GLY A 389 -1.31 11.90 -0.80
CA GLY A 389 -0.47 12.03 -1.99
C GLY A 389 -0.83 13.27 -2.82
N LEU A 390 -2.12 13.46 -3.14
CA LEU A 390 -2.60 14.64 -3.88
C LEU A 390 -2.33 15.94 -3.11
N TRP A 391 -2.56 15.93 -1.79
CA TRP A 391 -2.26 17.08 -0.94
C TRP A 391 -0.78 17.44 -0.98
N LEU A 392 0.09 16.44 -0.90
CA LEU A 392 1.53 16.63 -0.95
C LEU A 392 2.00 17.13 -2.32
N ASP A 393 1.39 16.64 -3.40
CA ASP A 393 1.69 17.09 -4.75
C ASP A 393 1.40 18.58 -4.95
N HIS A 394 0.33 19.08 -4.34
CA HIS A 394 -0.02 20.50 -4.39
C HIS A 394 0.79 21.37 -3.43
N THR A 395 0.94 20.94 -2.17
CA THR A 395 1.52 21.79 -1.12
C THR A 395 3.04 21.73 -1.08
N LYS A 396 3.65 20.61 -1.51
CA LYS A 396 5.09 20.33 -1.41
C LYS A 396 5.64 20.45 0.03
N THR A 397 4.78 20.41 1.05
CA THR A 397 5.16 20.52 2.47
C THR A 397 5.50 19.16 3.08
N TYR A 398 6.49 18.46 2.51
CA TYR A 398 6.84 17.06 2.85
C TYR A 398 6.97 16.80 4.35
N LYS A 399 7.81 17.55 5.07
CA LYS A 399 8.02 17.36 6.51
C LYS A 399 6.75 17.59 7.34
N GLN A 400 6.06 18.71 7.10
CA GLN A 400 4.91 19.12 7.92
C GLN A 400 3.74 18.15 7.74
N THR A 401 3.43 17.79 6.49
CA THR A 401 2.37 16.83 6.19
C THR A 401 2.68 15.47 6.80
N THR A 402 3.93 15.00 6.68
CA THR A 402 4.38 13.74 7.27
C THR A 402 4.22 13.75 8.80
N LEU A 403 4.62 14.83 9.47
CA LEU A 403 4.50 14.97 10.92
C LEU A 403 3.03 15.01 11.39
N VAL A 404 2.17 15.79 10.72
CA VAL A 404 0.75 15.91 11.06
C VAL A 404 0.04 14.57 10.88
N VAL A 405 0.25 13.88 9.76
CA VAL A 405 -0.33 12.56 9.53
C VAL A 405 0.19 11.54 10.56
N TYR A 406 1.46 11.61 10.95
CA TYR A 406 2.00 10.77 12.03
C TYR A 406 1.25 10.98 13.35
N ILE A 407 1.07 12.24 13.76
CA ILE A 407 0.35 12.61 14.97
C ILE A 407 -1.10 12.09 14.89
N LEU A 408 -1.79 12.29 13.76
CA LEU A 408 -3.16 11.81 13.58
C LEU A 408 -3.27 10.27 13.62
N SER A 409 -2.30 9.54 13.07
CA SER A 409 -2.22 8.08 13.21
C SER A 409 -2.04 7.65 14.67
N PHE A 410 -1.19 8.34 15.43
CA PHE A 410 -1.01 8.07 16.87
C PHE A 410 -2.30 8.34 17.65
N LEU A 411 -2.97 9.47 17.42
CA LEU A 411 -4.27 9.76 18.03
C LEU A 411 -5.31 8.70 17.64
N GLY A 412 -5.34 8.30 16.37
CA GLY A 412 -6.19 7.22 15.88
C GLY A 412 -5.94 5.90 16.62
N MET A 413 -4.67 5.57 16.88
CA MET A 413 -4.29 4.36 17.61
C MET A 413 -4.72 4.43 19.08
N VAL A 414 -4.51 5.57 19.73
CA VAL A 414 -4.98 5.81 21.11
C VAL A 414 -6.50 5.65 21.19
N VAL A 415 -7.24 6.32 20.31
CA VAL A 415 -8.70 6.24 20.27
C VAL A 415 -9.16 4.81 20.00
N PHE A 416 -8.58 4.12 19.00
CA PHE A 416 -8.87 2.71 18.74
C PHE A 416 -8.63 1.83 19.98
N THR A 417 -7.52 2.06 20.69
CA THR A 417 -7.16 1.29 21.89
C THR A 417 -8.17 1.41 23.02
N PHE A 418 -8.63 2.62 23.32
CA PHE A 418 -9.54 2.89 24.43
C PHE A 418 -11.02 2.77 24.05
N THR A 419 -11.34 2.49 22.79
CA THR A 419 -12.71 2.24 22.34
C THR A 419 -12.99 0.77 22.04
N LEU A 420 -11.96 -0.06 21.97
CA LEU A 420 -12.05 -1.48 21.62
C LEU A 420 -12.88 -2.30 22.62
N ASP A 421 -12.86 -1.94 23.90
CA ASP A 421 -13.51 -2.66 25.00
C ASP A 421 -14.89 -2.08 25.40
N LEU A 422 -15.42 -1.10 24.64
CA LEU A 422 -16.68 -0.42 24.98
C LEU A 422 -17.95 -1.24 24.66
N GLY A 423 -17.83 -2.42 24.03
CA GLY A 423 -18.97 -3.27 23.68
C GLY A 423 -19.80 -2.82 22.48
N TYR A 424 -19.49 -1.68 21.86
CA TYR A 424 -20.16 -1.18 20.65
C TYR A 424 -19.29 -1.38 19.40
N ILE A 425 -19.52 -2.47 18.66
CA ILE A 425 -18.69 -2.83 17.49
C ILE A 425 -18.68 -1.75 16.40
N ILE A 426 -19.76 -0.97 16.27
CA ILE A 426 -19.85 0.15 15.32
C ILE A 426 -18.79 1.23 15.60
N ILE A 427 -18.43 1.43 16.87
CA ILE A 427 -17.37 2.37 17.25
C ILE A 427 -16.03 1.85 16.74
N VAL A 428 -15.79 0.55 16.84
CA VAL A 428 -14.56 -0.10 16.33
C VAL A 428 -14.44 0.02 14.81
N PHE A 429 -15.55 -0.03 14.06
CA PHE A 429 -15.56 0.27 12.62
C PHE A 429 -15.11 1.71 12.33
N ILE A 430 -15.66 2.68 13.06
CA ILE A 430 -15.34 4.09 12.86
C ILE A 430 -13.88 4.36 13.24
N THR A 431 -13.44 3.91 14.41
CA THR A 431 -12.08 4.16 14.92
C THR A 431 -11.03 3.38 14.13
N GLY A 432 -11.34 2.15 13.72
CA GLY A 432 -10.49 1.36 12.81
C GLY A 432 -10.36 1.99 11.42
N GLY A 433 -11.44 2.57 10.88
CA GLY A 433 -11.41 3.33 9.63
C GLY A 433 -10.57 4.61 9.72
N VAL A 434 -10.72 5.38 10.80
CA VAL A 434 -9.91 6.58 11.06
C VAL A 434 -8.43 6.21 11.24
N LEU A 435 -8.13 5.17 12.00
CA LEU A 435 -6.78 4.65 12.17
C LEU A 435 -6.17 4.25 10.83
N GLY A 436 -6.89 3.44 10.04
CA GLY A 436 -6.45 2.98 8.73
C GLY A 436 -6.19 4.13 7.76
N PHE A 437 -7.09 5.12 7.70
CA PHE A 437 -6.95 6.32 6.86
C PHE A 437 -5.61 7.02 7.07
N PHE A 438 -5.24 7.31 8.32
CA PHE A 438 -4.00 8.02 8.60
C PHE A 438 -2.76 7.12 8.55
N MET A 439 -2.82 5.88 9.07
CA MET A 439 -1.68 4.96 9.05
C MET A 439 -1.25 4.62 7.62
N THR A 440 -2.19 4.25 6.75
CA THR A 440 -1.87 3.94 5.36
C THR A 440 -1.62 5.23 4.56
N GLY A 441 -2.27 6.33 4.93
CA GLY A 441 -2.00 7.68 4.39
C GLY A 441 -0.53 8.09 4.50
N TYR A 442 0.15 7.63 5.54
CA TYR A 442 1.57 7.89 5.78
C TYR A 442 2.53 7.22 4.78
N LEU A 443 2.19 6.03 4.25
CA LEU A 443 3.08 5.26 3.37
C LEU A 443 3.60 6.05 2.16
N PRO A 444 2.74 6.65 1.31
CA PRO A 444 3.22 7.43 0.15
C PRO A 444 4.00 8.68 0.58
N LEU A 445 3.66 9.31 1.71
CA LEU A 445 4.39 10.47 2.24
C LEU A 445 5.84 10.10 2.58
N GLY A 446 6.04 8.92 3.18
CA GLY A 446 7.37 8.40 3.49
C GLY A 446 8.25 8.21 2.27
N PHE A 447 7.71 7.62 1.18
CA PHE A 447 8.47 7.44 -0.06
C PHE A 447 8.83 8.76 -0.73
N GLU A 448 7.86 9.66 -0.88
CA GLU A 448 8.08 10.98 -1.47
C GLU A 448 9.09 11.81 -0.67
N PHE A 449 8.97 11.79 0.67
CA PHE A 449 9.93 12.49 1.52
C PHE A 449 11.33 11.86 1.47
N ALA A 450 11.42 10.53 1.36
CA ALA A 450 12.69 9.84 1.20
C ALA A 450 13.39 10.25 -0.10
N VAL A 451 12.68 10.24 -1.23
CA VAL A 451 13.23 10.67 -2.53
C VAL A 451 13.80 12.08 -2.45
N GLU A 452 13.10 12.99 -1.78
CA GLU A 452 13.48 14.39 -1.67
C GLU A 452 14.76 14.61 -0.85
N ILE A 453 14.93 13.90 0.27
CA ILE A 453 16.13 14.03 1.14
C ILE A 453 17.33 13.19 0.69
N THR A 454 17.10 12.16 -0.15
CA THR A 454 18.15 11.27 -0.66
C THR A 454 18.67 11.62 -2.04
N TYR A 455 18.10 12.61 -2.72
CA TYR A 455 18.57 13.02 -4.04
C TYR A 455 20.09 13.32 -4.04
N PRO A 456 20.88 12.85 -5.04
CA PRO A 456 20.51 12.14 -6.28
C PRO A 456 20.62 10.59 -6.23
N GLU A 457 20.40 9.96 -5.07
CA GLU A 457 20.42 8.49 -4.95
C GLU A 457 19.22 7.82 -5.65
N SER A 458 19.34 6.54 -6.02
CA SER A 458 18.27 5.79 -6.69
C SER A 458 17.03 5.64 -5.80
N GLU A 459 15.88 6.06 -6.33
CA GLU A 459 14.56 5.89 -5.72
C GLU A 459 14.31 4.42 -5.30
N GLY A 460 14.67 3.46 -6.15
CA GLY A 460 14.48 2.04 -5.85
C GLY A 460 15.30 1.56 -4.64
N THR A 461 16.50 2.12 -4.43
CA THR A 461 17.34 1.76 -3.27
C THR A 461 16.78 2.37 -1.98
N SER A 462 16.37 3.63 -2.03
CA SER A 462 15.75 4.35 -0.91
C SER A 462 14.45 3.68 -0.46
N SER A 463 13.50 3.45 -1.38
CA SER A 463 12.22 2.80 -1.08
C SER A 463 12.36 1.34 -0.66
N GLY A 464 13.31 0.60 -1.22
CA GLY A 464 13.62 -0.77 -0.79
C GLY A 464 14.10 -0.83 0.66
N LEU A 465 14.93 0.14 1.07
CA LEU A 465 15.43 0.21 2.44
C LEU A 465 14.33 0.65 3.42
N LEU A 466 13.46 1.59 3.03
CA LEU A 466 12.24 1.95 3.80
C LEU A 466 11.36 0.73 4.07
N ASN A 467 11.07 -0.06 3.04
CA ASN A 467 10.32 -1.30 3.21
C ASN A 467 11.06 -2.31 4.09
N ALA A 468 12.37 -2.48 3.93
CA ALA A 468 13.14 -3.36 4.81
C ALA A 468 13.02 -2.95 6.29
N SER A 469 13.04 -1.64 6.58
CA SER A 469 12.81 -1.14 7.93
C SER A 469 11.40 -1.44 8.44
N ALA A 470 10.37 -1.22 7.61
CA ALA A 470 8.98 -1.57 7.93
C ALA A 470 8.82 -3.05 8.30
N GLN A 471 9.48 -3.95 7.56
CA GLN A 471 9.43 -5.39 7.81
C GLN A 471 10.12 -5.77 9.14
N ILE A 472 11.28 -5.16 9.45
CA ILE A 472 11.99 -5.38 10.72
C ILE A 472 11.12 -4.97 11.91
N PHE A 473 10.59 -3.74 11.89
CA PHE A 473 9.70 -3.27 12.95
C PHE A 473 8.39 -4.06 12.99
N GLY A 474 7.86 -4.48 11.84
CA GLY A 474 6.69 -5.37 11.77
C GLY A 474 6.89 -6.67 12.53
N ILE A 475 8.03 -7.35 12.37
CA ILE A 475 8.35 -8.57 13.13
C ILE A 475 8.44 -8.25 14.63
N LEU A 476 9.23 -7.23 15.00
CA LEU A 476 9.44 -6.87 16.41
C LEU A 476 8.11 -6.54 17.10
N PHE A 477 7.27 -5.74 16.45
CA PHE A 477 5.99 -5.31 17.00
C PHE A 477 4.96 -6.44 17.01
N THR A 478 4.89 -7.28 15.97
CA THR A 478 3.97 -8.42 15.96
C THR A 478 4.29 -9.39 17.10
N LEU A 479 5.57 -9.70 17.34
CA LEU A 479 5.98 -10.57 18.45
C LEU A 479 5.70 -9.94 19.82
N ALA A 480 6.08 -8.67 20.00
CA ALA A 480 5.91 -7.99 21.28
C ALA A 480 4.43 -7.75 21.60
N GLN A 481 3.66 -7.21 20.65
CA GLN A 481 2.23 -6.99 20.78
C GLN A 481 1.47 -8.30 20.93
N GLY A 482 1.80 -9.34 20.15
CA GLY A 482 1.16 -10.65 20.26
C GLY A 482 1.35 -11.26 21.65
N LYS A 483 2.57 -11.20 22.20
CA LYS A 483 2.84 -11.65 23.57
C LYS A 483 2.08 -10.84 24.62
N LEU A 484 2.11 -9.51 24.53
CA LEU A 484 1.38 -8.63 25.44
C LEU A 484 -0.14 -8.85 25.35
N THR A 485 -0.65 -9.12 24.16
CA THR A 485 -2.07 -9.38 23.93
C THR A 485 -2.50 -10.70 24.56
N SER A 486 -1.68 -11.75 24.44
CA SER A 486 -1.95 -13.05 25.09
C SER A 486 -1.83 -12.99 26.61
N ASP A 487 -0.84 -12.27 27.15
CA ASP A 487 -0.54 -12.28 28.59
C ASP A 487 -1.39 -11.24 29.38
N TYR A 488 -1.73 -10.09 28.77
CA TYR A 488 -2.37 -8.94 29.43
C TYR A 488 -3.56 -8.33 28.67
N GLY A 489 -3.93 -8.88 27.51
CA GLY A 489 -5.03 -8.41 26.67
C GLY A 489 -4.64 -7.34 25.62
N PRO A 490 -5.50 -7.09 24.60
CA PRO A 490 -5.20 -6.22 23.46
C PRO A 490 -4.81 -4.79 23.84
N LYS A 491 -5.40 -4.27 24.92
CA LYS A 491 -5.10 -2.92 25.42
C LYS A 491 -3.61 -2.75 25.75
N ALA A 492 -2.98 -3.74 26.40
CA ALA A 492 -1.56 -3.68 26.74
C ALA A 492 -0.67 -3.68 25.49
N GLY A 493 -0.97 -4.56 24.53
CA GLY A 493 -0.28 -4.61 23.23
C GLY A 493 -0.41 -3.32 22.44
N ASN A 494 -1.60 -2.71 22.45
CA ASN A 494 -1.85 -1.45 21.76
C ASN A 494 -1.18 -0.25 22.44
N ILE A 495 -1.10 -0.22 23.77
CA ILE A 495 -0.33 0.80 24.52
C ILE A 495 1.16 0.71 24.15
N PHE A 496 1.71 -0.51 24.01
CA PHE A 496 3.08 -0.70 23.54
C PHE A 496 3.31 -0.05 22.16
N LEU A 497 2.38 -0.24 21.20
CA LEU A 497 2.46 0.44 19.91
C LEU A 497 2.35 1.97 20.05
N CYS A 498 1.45 2.46 20.90
CA CYS A 498 1.29 3.90 21.16
C CYS A 498 2.60 4.54 21.64
N ILE A 499 3.34 3.88 22.55
CA ILE A 499 4.63 4.38 23.06
C ILE A 499 5.64 4.51 21.91
N TRP A 500 5.75 3.49 21.06
CA TRP A 500 6.67 3.51 19.92
C TRP A 500 6.27 4.55 18.87
N MET A 501 4.97 4.67 18.56
CA MET A 501 4.47 5.71 17.66
C MET A 501 4.74 7.12 18.21
N PHE A 502 4.61 7.33 19.52
CA PHE A 502 4.96 8.61 20.15
C PHE A 502 6.45 8.92 20.01
N LEU A 503 7.32 7.94 20.22
CA LEU A 503 8.75 8.08 19.91
C LEU A 503 8.97 8.40 18.42
N GLY A 504 8.21 7.76 17.54
CA GLY A 504 8.17 8.06 16.11
C GLY A 504 7.89 9.54 15.82
N ILE A 505 6.89 10.15 16.46
CA ILE A 505 6.57 11.58 16.33
C ILE A 505 7.78 12.45 16.69
N ILE A 506 8.43 12.17 17.82
CA ILE A 506 9.60 12.93 18.27
C ILE A 506 10.71 12.82 17.23
N LEU A 507 11.02 11.61 16.77
CA LEU A 507 12.04 11.37 15.77
C LEU A 507 11.71 12.04 14.43
N THR A 508 10.44 12.03 14.00
CA THR A 508 9.99 12.70 12.77
C THR A 508 10.13 14.22 12.87
N ALA A 509 9.84 14.81 14.04
CA ALA A 509 10.01 16.23 14.27
C ALA A 509 11.49 16.68 14.17
N LEU A 510 12.42 15.80 14.57
CA LEU A 510 13.87 16.03 14.51
C LEU A 510 14.46 15.91 13.10
N ILE A 511 13.72 15.38 12.12
CA ILE A 511 14.20 15.30 10.73
C ILE A 511 14.41 16.72 10.19
N LYS A 512 15.64 17.05 9.78
CA LYS A 512 15.92 18.31 9.06
C LYS A 512 15.35 18.21 7.65
N SER A 513 14.51 19.18 7.29
CA SER A 513 13.85 19.28 5.98
C SER A 513 14.69 20.10 5.00
N ASP A 514 15.97 19.77 4.83
CA ASP A 514 16.76 20.34 3.74
C ASP A 514 16.32 19.64 2.44
N LEU A 515 15.31 20.22 1.78
CA LEU A 515 14.69 19.68 0.54
C LEU A 515 15.66 19.86 -0.64
N LYS A 516 16.58 18.90 -0.81
CA LYS A 516 17.68 19.00 -1.76
C LYS A 516 17.21 19.13 -3.22
N ARG A 517 16.17 18.40 -3.62
CA ARG A 517 15.69 18.37 -5.01
C ARG A 517 14.82 19.58 -5.33
N HIS A 518 13.98 20.04 -4.39
CA HIS A 518 13.21 21.27 -4.50
C HIS A 518 14.12 22.50 -4.58
N ASN A 519 15.14 22.57 -3.74
CA ASN A 519 16.11 23.67 -3.74
C ASN A 519 16.90 23.76 -5.06
N ILE A 520 17.24 22.62 -5.66
CA ILE A 520 17.87 22.56 -7.00
C ILE A 520 16.90 23.03 -8.09
N ASN A 521 15.63 22.59 -8.05
CA ASN A 521 14.62 22.99 -9.04
C ASN A 521 14.23 24.48 -8.98
N ILE A 522 14.37 25.13 -7.82
CA ILE A 522 14.13 26.58 -7.66
C ILE A 522 15.40 27.40 -7.99
N GLY A 523 16.53 26.75 -8.28
CA GLY A 523 17.78 27.45 -8.62
C GLY A 523 18.50 28.06 -7.41
N ILE A 524 18.17 27.63 -6.18
CA ILE A 524 18.85 28.05 -4.94
C ILE A 524 20.12 27.22 -4.75
N ALA A 525 20.98 27.22 -5.77
CA ALA A 525 22.29 26.60 -5.73
C ALA A 525 23.33 27.55 -6.32
N ASN A 526 23.52 28.69 -5.65
CA ASN A 526 24.79 29.41 -5.65
C ASN A 526 25.11 29.73 -4.19
N GLY A 527 26.07 29.00 -3.62
CA GLY A 527 26.47 29.19 -2.23
C GLY A 527 27.37 28.08 -1.69
N ASP A 528 26.79 27.02 -1.14
CA ASP A 528 27.53 26.19 -0.18
C ASP A 528 27.34 24.69 -0.39
N ILE A 529 27.95 24.13 -1.43
CA ILE A 529 28.33 22.72 -1.41
C ILE A 529 29.85 22.66 -1.55
N LYS A 530 30.53 22.62 -0.40
CA LYS A 530 31.84 21.96 -0.30
C LYS A 530 31.64 20.51 -0.74
N ALA A 531 32.02 20.20 -1.97
CA ALA A 531 32.24 18.83 -2.38
C ALA A 531 33.22 18.20 -1.39
N VAL A 532 32.78 17.12 -0.72
CA VAL A 532 33.69 16.27 0.04
C VAL A 532 34.77 15.79 -0.93
N PRO A 533 36.07 16.01 -0.66
CA PRO A 533 37.13 15.54 -1.55
C PRO A 533 36.99 14.03 -1.68
N VAL A 534 36.85 13.56 -2.91
CA VAL A 534 37.11 12.16 -3.23
C VAL A 534 38.60 11.99 -2.95
N GLU A 535 38.96 11.22 -1.92
CA GLU A 535 40.33 10.73 -1.81
C GLU A 535 40.64 9.98 -3.10
N ASP A 536 41.65 10.48 -3.81
CA ASP A 536 42.12 9.96 -5.08
C ASP A 536 42.33 8.45 -4.97
N SER A 537 41.69 7.71 -5.88
CA SER A 537 42.03 6.31 -6.09
C SER A 537 43.46 6.24 -6.65
N PRO A 538 44.27 5.24 -6.28
CA PRO A 538 45.70 5.18 -6.63
C PRO A 538 45.98 5.06 -8.14
N THR A 539 44.95 4.95 -8.99
CA THR A 539 45.06 4.89 -10.44
C THR A 539 45.15 6.25 -11.15
N ASP A 540 44.82 7.37 -10.50
CA ASP A 540 44.92 8.71 -11.15
C ASP A 540 46.26 9.41 -10.90
N GLN A 541 47.06 8.93 -9.94
CA GLN A 541 48.37 9.50 -9.62
C GLN A 541 49.47 9.06 -10.60
N GLU A 542 49.37 7.85 -11.17
CA GLU A 542 50.28 7.40 -12.24
C GLU A 542 50.08 8.20 -13.54
N SER A 543 48.84 8.50 -13.91
CA SER A 543 48.53 9.23 -15.16
C SER A 543 49.02 10.68 -15.13
N LYS A 544 48.93 11.35 -13.97
CA LYS A 544 49.49 12.70 -13.78
C LYS A 544 51.02 12.71 -13.74
N THR A 545 51.64 11.72 -13.12
CA THR A 545 53.11 11.63 -13.03
C THR A 545 53.73 11.34 -14.40
N MET A 546 53.05 10.52 -15.23
CA MET A 546 53.49 10.20 -16.58
C MET A 546 53.27 11.34 -17.59
N MET A 547 52.25 12.20 -17.39
CA MET A 547 52.06 13.41 -18.18
C MET A 547 53.07 14.51 -17.83
N MET A 548 53.41 14.70 -16.54
CA MET A 548 54.40 15.71 -16.15
C MET A 548 55.84 15.35 -16.54
N SER A 549 56.19 14.05 -16.63
CA SER A 549 57.52 13.66 -17.12
C SER A 549 57.70 13.92 -18.62
N LYS A 550 56.66 13.69 -19.43
CA LYS A 550 56.70 13.94 -20.90
C LYS A 550 56.72 15.42 -21.27
N GLN A 551 56.19 16.29 -20.42
CA GLN A 551 56.20 17.73 -20.68
C GLN A 551 57.54 18.38 -20.30
N SER A 552 58.36 17.73 -19.48
CA SER A 552 59.71 18.17 -19.11
C SER A 552 60.79 17.81 -20.14
N GLU A 553 60.58 16.78 -20.97
CA GLU A 553 61.56 16.34 -21.99
C GLU A 553 61.44 17.10 -23.33
N SER A 554 60.42 17.95 -23.50
CA SER A 554 60.21 18.73 -24.73
C SER A 554 60.74 20.19 -24.64
N ALA A 555 61.45 20.54 -23.56
CA ALA A 555 61.90 21.91 -23.30
C ALA A 555 63.40 22.06 -22.99
N ILE A 556 64.24 21.17 -23.54
CA ILE A 556 65.71 21.33 -23.55
C ILE A 556 66.21 21.29 -25.00
#